data_AF-A0A1U7MTI5-F1
#
_entry.id   AF-A0A1U7MTI5-F1
#
_cell.length_a   1.000
_cell.length_b   1.000
_cell.length_c   1.000
_cell.angle_alpha   90.00
_cell.angle_beta   90.00
_cell.angle_gamma   90.00
#
_symmetry.space_group_name_H-M   'P 1'
#
loop_
_entity.id
_entity.type
_entity.pdbx_description
1 polymer ?
#
loop_
_entity_poly.entity_id
_entity_poly.type
_entity_poly.pdbx_seq_one_letter_code
_entity_poly.pdbx_strand_id
1 'polypeptide(L)'
;MCGACGSATDWATPFVSGPRRRGDVARLLTSVGHGVRVTGGPHGWTVTGRTGAATVASTLDGVVAAVAGSVRARSWSEVEQLFEAHEGRAQAYDDPYPDAVPHLARGPARGPAVLGCGADGRLHLRVTAFLLGVRVVPDGGVVSLPVTSRDAPFTLVGGGGSGLTVVGDS
;
A
#
# COMPACT_ATOMS: atom_id res chain seq x y z
N MET A 1 33.92 4.42 -13.47
CA MET A 1 32.53 4.91 -13.61
C MET A 1 31.60 3.78 -13.23
N CYS A 2 31.07 3.77 -12.02
CA CYS A 2 30.06 2.79 -11.58
C CYS A 2 28.80 3.60 -11.30
N GLY A 3 27.81 3.45 -12.17
CA GLY A 3 26.55 4.17 -12.12
C GLY A 3 25.81 3.90 -10.82
N ALA A 4 25.16 4.95 -10.33
CA ALA A 4 24.27 4.99 -9.18
C ALA A 4 23.33 3.76 -9.11
N CYS A 5 23.69 2.76 -8.32
CA CYS A 5 22.75 1.84 -7.69
C CYS A 5 22.29 2.44 -6.35
N GLY A 6 21.66 3.61 -6.41
CA GLY A 6 20.79 4.06 -5.33
C GLY A 6 19.50 3.27 -5.47
N SER A 7 19.37 2.12 -4.80
CA SER A 7 18.04 1.54 -4.61
C SER A 7 17.26 2.58 -3.82
N ALA A 8 16.33 3.28 -4.49
CA ALA A 8 15.39 4.16 -3.81
C ALA A 8 14.79 3.34 -2.67
N THR A 9 15.10 3.74 -1.44
CA THR A 9 14.58 3.06 -0.25
C THR A 9 13.06 3.16 -0.35
N ASP A 10 12.37 2.02 -0.27
CA ASP A 10 10.91 2.00 -0.36
C ASP A 10 10.35 2.94 0.71
N TRP A 11 9.60 3.96 0.29
CA TRP A 11 9.01 4.95 1.19
C TRP A 11 8.11 4.28 2.23
N ALA A 12 7.54 3.12 1.88
CA ALA A 12 6.65 2.36 2.74
C ALA A 12 7.40 1.48 3.76
N THR A 13 8.74 1.40 3.71
CA THR A 13 9.56 0.53 4.58
C THR A 13 9.16 0.62 6.06
N PRO A 14 8.98 1.82 6.66
CA PRO A 14 8.59 1.92 8.08
C PRO A 14 7.26 1.21 8.38
N PHE A 15 6.34 1.19 7.42
CA PHE A 15 5.00 0.64 7.61
C PHE A 15 4.95 -0.86 7.31
N VAL A 16 5.66 -1.34 6.29
CA VAL A 16 5.54 -2.73 5.81
C VAL A 16 6.71 -3.63 6.16
N SER A 17 7.75 -3.11 6.83
CA SER A 17 8.91 -3.90 7.23
C SER A 17 8.54 -5.02 8.21
N GLY A 18 9.33 -6.10 8.16
CA GLY A 18 9.16 -7.27 9.02
C GLY A 18 8.44 -8.44 8.34
N PRO A 19 8.81 -9.69 8.64
CA PRO A 19 8.22 -10.88 8.01
C PRO A 19 6.70 -10.99 8.17
N ARG A 20 6.17 -10.57 9.33
CA ARG A 20 4.74 -10.65 9.64
C ARG A 20 3.92 -9.66 8.81
N ARG A 21 4.31 -8.37 8.80
CA ARG A 21 3.64 -7.33 8.02
C ARG A 21 3.71 -7.62 6.52
N ARG A 22 4.87 -8.07 6.00
CA ARG A 22 4.97 -8.52 4.59
C ARG A 22 4.10 -9.73 4.29
N GLY A 23 3.98 -10.67 5.22
CA GLY A 23 3.07 -11.81 5.13
C GLY A 23 1.61 -11.39 5.06
N ASP A 24 1.19 -10.43 5.87
CA ASP A 24 -0.15 -9.84 5.83
C ASP A 24 -0.45 -9.16 4.50
N VAL A 25 0.46 -8.31 4.02
CA VAL A 25 0.35 -7.69 2.69
C VAL A 25 0.20 -8.76 1.60
N ALA A 26 1.02 -9.81 1.65
CA ALA A 26 0.94 -10.90 0.68
C ALA A 26 -0.41 -11.65 0.73
N ARG A 27 -0.93 -11.89 1.94
CA ARG A 27 -2.23 -12.55 2.13
C ARG A 27 -3.38 -11.67 1.63
N LEU A 28 -3.36 -10.37 1.91
CA LEU A 28 -4.34 -9.41 1.40
C LEU A 28 -4.34 -9.40 -0.13
N LEU A 29 -3.16 -9.20 -0.74
CA LEU A 29 -3.03 -9.13 -2.20
C LEU A 29 -3.41 -10.45 -2.88
N THR A 30 -3.13 -11.59 -2.25
CA THR A 30 -3.58 -12.90 -2.73
C THR A 30 -5.11 -13.06 -2.63
N SER A 31 -5.74 -12.54 -1.58
CA SER A 31 -7.20 -12.66 -1.43
C SER A 31 -7.99 -11.78 -2.41
N VAL A 32 -7.43 -10.65 -2.83
CA VAL A 32 -8.12 -9.71 -3.74
C VAL A 32 -7.75 -9.92 -5.21
N GLY A 33 -6.60 -10.53 -5.51
CA GLY A 33 -6.12 -10.76 -6.86
C GLY A 33 -6.65 -12.06 -7.48
N HIS A 34 -7.25 -11.98 -8.67
CA HIS A 34 -7.82 -13.16 -9.33
C HIS A 34 -6.76 -13.96 -10.10
N GLY A 35 -6.43 -15.15 -9.60
CA GLY A 35 -5.50 -16.07 -10.27
C GLY A 35 -4.04 -15.63 -10.21
N VAL A 36 -3.70 -14.88 -9.15
CA VAL A 36 -2.35 -14.58 -8.74
C VAL A 36 -2.13 -15.09 -7.32
N ARG A 37 -0.89 -15.45 -6.99
CA ARG A 37 -0.46 -15.77 -5.64
C ARG A 37 0.68 -14.84 -5.26
N VAL A 38 0.59 -14.22 -4.09
CA VAL A 38 1.64 -13.35 -3.57
C VAL A 38 2.27 -14.02 -2.35
N THR A 39 3.59 -14.04 -2.29
CA THR A 39 4.34 -14.51 -1.12
C THR A 39 5.28 -13.41 -0.64
N GLY A 40 5.32 -13.20 0.67
CA GLY A 40 6.27 -12.28 1.30
C GLY A 40 7.59 -12.98 1.61
N GLY A 41 8.71 -12.27 1.44
CA GLY A 41 10.05 -12.75 1.72
C GLY A 41 10.94 -11.67 2.38
N PRO A 42 12.21 -11.99 2.67
CA PRO A 42 13.13 -11.05 3.32
C PRO A 42 13.38 -9.76 2.53
N HIS A 43 13.32 -9.85 1.20
CA HIS A 43 13.68 -8.77 0.28
C HIS A 43 12.48 -8.17 -0.49
N GLY A 44 11.25 -8.48 -0.07
CA GLY A 44 10.03 -7.99 -0.74
C GLY A 44 9.00 -9.09 -0.94
N TRP A 45 8.40 -9.13 -2.13
CA TRP A 45 7.33 -10.05 -2.49
C TRP A 45 7.58 -10.72 -3.83
N THR A 46 7.04 -11.92 -3.99
CA THR A 46 6.95 -12.61 -5.28
C THR A 46 5.49 -12.78 -5.65
N VAL A 47 5.13 -12.35 -6.86
CA VAL A 47 3.81 -12.53 -7.46
C VAL A 47 3.92 -13.63 -8.51
N THR A 48 3.12 -14.68 -8.38
CA THR A 48 3.06 -15.79 -9.34
C THR A 48 1.69 -15.84 -9.99
N GLY A 49 1.65 -15.81 -11.33
CA GLY A 49 0.41 -15.94 -12.10
C GLY A 49 0.04 -17.39 -12.42
N ARG A 50 -1.18 -17.59 -12.95
CA ARG A 50 -1.69 -18.91 -13.39
C ARG A 50 -0.80 -19.66 -14.39
N THR A 51 -0.02 -18.94 -15.20
CA THR A 51 0.89 -19.53 -16.21
C THR A 51 2.24 -19.93 -15.63
N GLY A 52 2.47 -19.77 -14.32
CA GLY A 52 3.76 -20.01 -13.67
C GLY A 52 4.76 -18.86 -13.81
N ALA A 53 4.42 -17.80 -14.57
CA ALA A 53 5.22 -16.58 -14.62
C ALA A 53 5.30 -15.95 -13.22
N ALA A 54 6.51 -15.57 -12.81
CA ALA A 54 6.78 -14.96 -11.52
C ALA A 54 7.41 -13.57 -11.70
N THR A 55 6.98 -12.63 -10.85
CA THR A 55 7.52 -11.27 -10.78
C THR A 55 7.95 -11.00 -9.34
N VAL A 56 9.19 -10.54 -9.16
CA VAL A 56 9.70 -10.15 -7.84
C VAL A 56 9.57 -8.63 -7.72
N ALA A 57 9.05 -8.18 -6.58
CA ALA A 57 8.92 -6.78 -6.25
C ALA A 57 9.58 -6.49 -4.90
N SER A 58 10.54 -5.57 -4.88
CA SER A 58 11.26 -5.16 -3.67
C SER A 58 10.58 -4.02 -2.91
N THR A 59 9.54 -3.40 -3.50
CA THR A 59 8.81 -2.26 -2.93
C THR A 59 7.31 -2.54 -2.85
N LEU A 60 6.62 -1.86 -1.93
CA LEU A 60 5.17 -1.94 -1.82
C LEU A 60 4.49 -1.49 -3.13
N ASP A 61 4.98 -0.41 -3.73
CA ASP A 61 4.53 0.04 -5.05
C ASP A 61 4.67 -1.02 -6.13
N GLY A 62 5.80 -1.72 -6.17
CA GLY A 62 6.07 -2.75 -7.16
C GLY A 62 5.12 -3.94 -7.03
N VAL A 63 4.87 -4.42 -5.80
CA VAL A 63 3.98 -5.58 -5.61
C VAL A 63 2.52 -5.22 -5.89
N VAL A 64 2.08 -4.02 -5.48
CA VAL A 64 0.72 -3.55 -5.77
C VAL A 64 0.54 -3.29 -7.27
N ALA A 65 1.55 -2.77 -7.96
CA ALA A 65 1.55 -2.64 -9.41
C ALA A 65 1.35 -3.99 -10.12
N ALA A 66 2.10 -5.01 -9.70
CA ALA A 66 2.07 -6.34 -10.30
C ALA A 66 0.72 -7.04 -10.09
N VAL A 67 -0.01 -6.72 -9.02
CA VAL A 67 -1.31 -7.32 -8.70
C VAL A 67 -2.49 -6.53 -9.28
N ALA A 68 -2.36 -5.22 -9.49
CA ALA A 68 -3.47 -4.32 -9.87
C ALA A 68 -4.31 -4.84 -11.06
N GLY A 69 -3.68 -5.35 -12.11
CA GLY A 69 -4.39 -5.88 -13.30
C GLY A 69 -5.20 -7.15 -13.05
N SER A 70 -4.99 -7.82 -11.91
CA SER A 70 -5.75 -9.03 -11.50
C SER A 70 -6.91 -8.73 -10.54
N VAL A 71 -7.03 -7.49 -10.08
CA VAL A 71 -8.06 -7.04 -9.13
C VAL A 71 -9.23 -6.45 -9.89
N ARG A 72 -10.46 -6.73 -9.44
CA ARG A 72 -11.70 -6.32 -10.13
C ARG A 72 -12.45 -5.16 -9.47
N ALA A 73 -11.92 -4.58 -8.39
CA ALA A 73 -12.56 -3.47 -7.70
C ALA A 73 -12.77 -2.28 -8.65
N ARG A 74 -13.97 -1.70 -8.63
CA ARG A 74 -14.41 -0.57 -9.47
C ARG A 74 -14.73 0.69 -8.68
N SER A 75 -14.76 0.61 -7.36
CA SER A 75 -15.06 1.73 -6.48
C SER A 75 -14.24 1.65 -5.19
N TRP A 76 -14.10 2.79 -4.50
CA TRP A 76 -13.46 2.83 -3.18
C TRP A 76 -14.20 2.00 -2.14
N SER A 77 -15.53 1.95 -2.21
CA SER A 77 -16.34 1.08 -1.34
C SER A 77 -16.06 -0.41 -1.56
N GLU A 78 -15.80 -0.85 -2.80
CA GLU A 78 -15.38 -2.23 -3.07
C GLU A 78 -13.97 -2.51 -2.53
N VAL A 79 -13.05 -1.55 -2.63
CA VAL A 79 -11.70 -1.66 -2.04
C VAL A 79 -11.79 -1.79 -0.52
N GLU A 80 -12.63 -0.96 0.12
CA GLU A 80 -12.87 -1.01 1.56
C GLU A 80 -13.47 -2.36 1.99
N GLN A 81 -14.51 -2.85 1.31
CA GLN A 81 -15.11 -4.17 1.60
C GLN A 81 -14.12 -5.33 1.46
N LEU A 82 -13.31 -5.33 0.39
CA LEU A 82 -12.27 -6.33 0.18
C LEU A 82 -11.23 -6.31 1.31
N PHE A 83 -10.92 -5.12 1.80
CA PHE A 83 -10.00 -4.93 2.90
C PHE A 83 -10.60 -5.36 4.24
N GLU A 84 -11.81 -4.93 4.59
CA GLU A 84 -12.51 -5.30 5.83
C GLU A 84 -12.67 -6.82 5.98
N ALA A 85 -13.00 -7.51 4.88
CA ALA A 85 -13.09 -8.96 4.84
C ALA A 85 -11.76 -9.66 5.19
N HIS A 86 -10.63 -9.00 4.91
CA HIS A 86 -9.29 -9.46 5.27
C HIS A 86 -8.88 -9.02 6.68
N GLU A 87 -9.24 -7.79 7.05
CA GLU A 87 -8.79 -7.11 8.26
C GLU A 87 -9.12 -7.89 9.53
N GLY A 88 -10.32 -8.49 9.60
CA GLY A 88 -10.75 -9.29 10.75
C GLY A 88 -9.84 -10.49 11.07
N ARG A 89 -8.93 -10.87 10.16
CA ARG A 89 -7.96 -11.97 10.33
C ARG A 89 -6.53 -11.49 10.57
N ALA A 90 -6.26 -10.20 10.40
CA ALA A 90 -4.94 -9.63 10.54
C ALA A 90 -4.64 -9.26 11.99
N GLN A 91 -3.40 -9.51 12.41
CA GLN A 91 -2.94 -9.15 13.74
C GLN A 91 -2.57 -7.66 13.79
N ALA A 92 -2.92 -6.99 14.89
CA ALA A 92 -2.42 -5.65 15.18
C ALA A 92 -0.92 -5.73 15.54
N TYR A 93 -0.13 -4.79 15.04
CA TYR A 93 1.28 -4.68 15.39
C TYR A 93 1.56 -3.31 15.99
N ASP A 94 2.37 -3.29 17.04
CA ASP A 94 3.01 -2.06 17.53
C ASP A 94 3.78 -1.43 16.37
N ASP A 95 3.75 -0.11 16.29
CA ASP A 95 4.50 0.65 15.30
C ASP A 95 5.96 0.84 15.76
N PRO A 96 6.94 0.15 15.15
CA PRO A 96 8.34 0.30 15.57
C PRO A 96 8.93 1.65 15.14
N TYR A 97 8.23 2.41 14.29
CA TYR A 97 8.68 3.70 13.78
C TYR A 97 7.57 4.75 13.90
N PRO A 98 7.11 5.11 15.12
CA PRO A 98 5.92 5.95 15.31
C PRO A 98 6.07 7.38 14.75
N ASP A 99 7.30 7.87 14.68
CA ASP A 99 7.71 9.18 14.17
C ASP A 99 7.99 9.19 12.65
N ALA A 100 8.01 8.03 11.99
CA ALA A 100 8.30 7.95 10.57
C ALA A 100 7.20 8.58 9.71
N VAL A 101 7.58 9.58 8.92
CA VAL A 101 6.75 10.18 7.88
C VAL A 101 7.32 9.77 6.52
N PRO A 102 6.48 9.36 5.55
CA PRO A 102 6.98 8.94 4.27
C PRO A 102 7.64 10.09 3.50
N HIS A 103 8.83 9.84 2.95
CA HIS A 103 9.58 10.79 2.13
C HIS A 103 9.13 10.75 0.68
N LEU A 104 7.92 11.22 0.40
CA LEU A 104 7.38 11.37 -0.96
C LEU A 104 7.41 12.84 -1.39
N ALA A 105 7.38 13.07 -2.71
CA ALA A 105 7.24 14.42 -3.24
C ALA A 105 5.97 15.07 -2.67
N ARG A 106 6.04 16.37 -2.36
CA ARG A 106 4.85 17.14 -1.95
C ARG A 106 3.87 17.17 -3.12
N GLY A 107 2.65 16.71 -2.84
CA GLY A 107 1.58 16.59 -3.82
C GLY A 107 0.68 17.83 -3.91
N PRO A 108 -0.34 17.78 -4.80
CA PRO A 108 -1.37 18.81 -4.92
C PRO A 108 -2.24 18.91 -3.65
N ALA A 109 -3.24 19.80 -3.69
CA ALA A 109 -4.24 19.92 -2.62
C ALA A 109 -4.93 18.58 -2.32
N ARG A 110 -5.30 18.37 -1.05
CA ARG A 110 -5.96 17.13 -0.58
C ARG A 110 -7.28 16.89 -1.30
N GLY A 111 -7.45 15.67 -1.78
CA GLY A 111 -8.75 15.13 -2.20
C GLY A 111 -9.55 14.57 -1.03
N PRO A 112 -10.80 14.10 -1.27
CA PRO A 112 -11.61 13.46 -0.23
C PRO A 112 -10.90 12.25 0.37
N ALA A 113 -11.11 12.04 1.67
CA ALA A 113 -10.66 10.84 2.35
C ALA A 113 -11.50 9.64 1.88
N VAL A 114 -10.82 8.57 1.44
CA VAL A 114 -11.49 7.39 0.83
C VAL A 114 -11.41 6.13 1.68
N LEU A 115 -10.59 6.14 2.73
CA LEU A 115 -10.45 5.07 3.70
C LEU A 115 -10.21 5.69 5.08
N GLY A 116 -10.83 5.13 6.12
CA GLY A 116 -10.47 5.44 7.50
C GLY A 116 -9.15 4.78 7.88
N CYS A 117 -8.33 5.43 8.70
CA CYS A 117 -7.17 4.83 9.36
C CYS A 117 -7.35 4.94 10.88
N GLY A 118 -7.71 3.82 11.53
CA GLY A 118 -7.84 3.77 13.00
C GLY A 118 -6.50 3.54 13.69
N ALA A 119 -6.49 3.68 15.02
CA ALA A 119 -5.36 3.33 15.89
C ALA A 119 -5.28 1.80 16.14
N ASP A 120 -5.45 0.97 15.11
CA ASP A 120 -5.66 -0.47 15.22
C ASP A 120 -4.40 -1.32 14.96
N GLY A 121 -3.25 -0.69 14.74
CA GLY A 121 -1.98 -1.37 14.44
C GLY A 121 -1.95 -2.06 13.07
N ARG A 122 -2.88 -1.72 12.15
CA ARG A 122 -2.99 -2.31 10.81
C ARG A 122 -2.70 -1.33 9.69
N LEU A 123 -1.92 -0.30 9.99
CA LEU A 123 -1.51 0.74 9.04
C LEU A 123 -0.88 0.14 7.76
N HIS A 124 -0.09 -0.92 7.86
CA HIS A 124 0.50 -1.60 6.69
C HIS A 124 -0.55 -2.05 5.69
N LEU A 125 -1.70 -2.52 6.16
CA LEU A 125 -2.78 -2.95 5.29
C LEU A 125 -3.61 -1.77 4.78
N ARG A 126 -3.87 -0.75 5.60
CA ARG A 126 -4.58 0.47 5.18
C ARG A 126 -3.81 1.20 4.07
N VAL A 127 -2.49 1.34 4.22
CA VAL A 127 -1.59 1.90 3.19
C VAL A 127 -1.60 1.03 1.92
N THR A 128 -1.57 -0.30 2.06
CA THR A 128 -1.66 -1.22 0.91
C THR A 128 -2.99 -1.10 0.17
N ALA A 129 -4.11 -1.04 0.89
CA ALA A 129 -5.44 -0.90 0.33
C ALA A 129 -5.62 0.44 -0.38
N PHE A 130 -5.14 1.53 0.20
CA PHE A 130 -5.13 2.85 -0.43
C PHE A 130 -4.36 2.82 -1.74
N LEU A 131 -3.14 2.28 -1.73
CA LEU A 131 -2.30 2.20 -2.91
C LEU A 131 -2.90 1.31 -4.01
N LEU A 132 -3.57 0.22 -3.62
CA LEU A 132 -4.30 -0.62 -4.55
C LEU A 132 -5.47 0.15 -5.17
N GLY A 133 -6.28 0.82 -4.36
CA GLY A 133 -7.43 1.62 -4.81
C GLY A 133 -7.03 2.70 -5.82
N VAL A 134 -5.93 3.43 -5.56
CA VAL A 134 -5.37 4.43 -6.48
C VAL A 134 -5.09 3.85 -7.88
N ARG A 135 -4.77 2.55 -7.97
CA ARG A 135 -4.45 1.89 -9.25
C ARG A 135 -5.64 1.23 -9.94
N VAL A 136 -6.64 0.76 -9.20
CA VAL A 136 -7.70 -0.09 -9.74
C VAL A 136 -9.04 0.63 -9.90
N VAL A 137 -9.27 1.69 -9.13
CA VAL A 137 -10.50 2.48 -9.22
C VAL A 137 -10.37 3.47 -10.39
N PRO A 138 -11.16 3.33 -11.46
CA PRO A 138 -11.10 4.23 -12.61
C PRO A 138 -11.54 5.66 -12.24
N ASP A 139 -10.87 6.66 -12.82
CA ASP A 139 -11.24 8.09 -12.80
C ASP A 139 -11.56 8.69 -11.41
N GLY A 140 -10.88 8.23 -10.35
CA GLY A 140 -11.16 8.61 -8.96
C GLY A 140 -10.75 10.02 -8.52
N GLY A 141 -10.26 10.87 -9.43
CA GLY A 141 -9.69 12.17 -9.07
C GLY A 141 -8.48 12.06 -8.13
N VAL A 142 -8.10 13.15 -7.48
CA VAL A 142 -7.14 13.12 -6.37
C VAL A 142 -7.90 12.67 -5.12
N VAL A 143 -7.34 11.72 -4.35
CA VAL A 143 -7.91 11.18 -3.11
C VAL A 143 -6.89 11.18 -1.99
N SER A 144 -7.34 11.01 -0.75
CA SER A 144 -6.46 11.00 0.42
C SER A 144 -6.69 9.83 1.38
N LEU A 145 -5.62 9.44 2.08
CA LEU A 145 -5.63 8.59 3.26
C LEU A 145 -5.02 9.40 4.42
N PRO A 146 -5.83 9.99 5.30
CA PRO A 146 -5.34 10.63 6.52
C PRO A 146 -4.91 9.57 7.53
N VAL A 147 -3.69 9.67 8.03
CA VAL A 147 -3.11 8.82 9.07
C VAL A 147 -2.91 9.66 10.33
N THR A 148 -4.00 9.88 11.06
CA THR A 148 -4.05 10.82 12.19
C THR A 148 -3.75 10.19 13.54
N SER A 149 -3.76 8.85 13.62
CA SER A 149 -3.60 8.10 14.87
C SER A 149 -2.14 7.89 15.30
N ARG A 150 -1.18 8.52 14.63
CA ARG A 150 0.26 8.37 14.88
C ARG A 150 0.82 9.60 15.58
N ASP A 151 1.95 9.42 16.27
CA ASP A 151 2.71 10.51 16.89
C ASP A 151 3.16 11.56 15.86
N ALA A 152 3.57 11.10 14.67
CA ALA A 152 3.79 11.94 13.51
C ALA A 152 2.69 11.70 12.46
N PRO A 153 1.57 12.45 12.50
CA PRO A 153 0.48 12.28 11.55
C PRO A 153 0.87 12.73 10.15
N PHE A 154 0.32 12.06 9.13
CA PHE A 154 0.54 12.43 7.73
C PHE A 154 -0.67 12.07 6.88
N THR A 155 -0.76 12.66 5.70
CA THR A 155 -1.78 12.29 4.71
C THR A 155 -1.11 11.79 3.44
N LEU A 156 -1.43 10.56 3.01
CA LEU A 156 -1.08 10.09 1.67
C LEU A 156 -2.09 10.65 0.67
N VAL A 157 -1.61 11.08 -0.48
CA VAL A 157 -2.43 11.60 -1.58
C VAL A 157 -2.10 10.82 -2.85
N GLY A 158 -3.12 10.35 -3.57
CA GLY A 158 -2.92 9.60 -4.80
C GLY A 158 -4.04 9.87 -5.82
N GLY A 159 -3.75 9.63 -7.09
CA GLY A 159 -4.70 9.81 -8.19
C GLY A 159 -4.43 11.05 -9.06
N GLY A 160 -5.28 11.27 -10.07
CA GLY A 160 -5.15 12.41 -10.99
C GLY A 160 -3.99 12.32 -12.00
N GLY A 161 -3.62 11.11 -12.44
CA GLY A 161 -2.54 10.90 -13.42
C GLY A 161 -1.11 11.12 -12.90
N SER A 162 -0.99 11.59 -11.66
CA SER A 162 0.26 11.72 -10.92
C SER A 162 0.36 10.55 -9.93
N GLY A 163 1.52 9.94 -9.77
CA GLY A 163 1.72 8.84 -8.80
C GLY A 163 1.40 9.23 -7.35
N LEU A 164 1.66 8.32 -6.42
CA LEU A 164 1.46 8.58 -4.99
C LEU A 164 2.35 9.75 -4.50
N THR A 165 1.80 10.64 -3.67
CA THR A 165 2.47 11.79 -3.05
C THR A 165 2.13 11.88 -1.56
N VAL A 166 2.89 12.67 -0.78
CA VAL A 166 2.60 12.93 0.64
C VAL A 166 2.28 14.39 0.85
N VAL A 167 1.26 14.64 1.66
CA VAL A 167 0.97 15.96 2.24
C VAL A 167 1.15 15.84 3.74
N GLY A 168 2.27 16.33 4.26
CA GLY A 168 2.48 16.44 5.70
C GLY A 168 1.50 17.44 6.30
N ASP A 169 0.85 17.06 7.39
CA ASP A 169 0.20 18.04 8.28
C ASP A 169 1.33 18.79 8.98
N SER A 170 1.48 20.08 8.66
CA SER A 170 2.43 20.98 9.33
C SER A 170 1.82 21.51 10.61
#